data_AF-A0A7S8D287-F1
#
_entry.id   AF-A0A7S8D287-F1
#
_cell.length_a   1.000
_cell.length_b   1.000
_cell.length_c   1.000
_cell.angle_alpha   90.00
_cell.angle_beta   90.00
_cell.angle_gamma   90.00
#
_symmetry.space_group_name_H-M   'P 1'
#
loop_
_entity.id
_entity.type
_entity.pdbx_description
1 polymer ?
#
loop_
_entity_poly.entity_id
_entity_poly.type
_entity_poly.pdbx_seq_one_letter_code
_entity_poly.pdbx_strand_id
1 'polypeptide(L)'
;MADPRSPGSRSPVLPYDPRSPPPTRSPRSPPPIPPRSPRSPPPPPRRPSNLVHHGSSSDQRLGHLIAYGTLPPDPSAELPDMQHVEPSPEPPEPSKPTSPSSRALPPDLLRGLLMLLMAMDHMGLALNSWSHGTGRETEMDGLPIKEWNTDFAYFIRTLTHLCAPGFTLLLGVGVVYLGRSRTKLGWSKLRIARYFAVRTGVLILANFVMGFVMTLGKVWLMNAVLFSLAIDYFLAGMLWLAIDSTEPLLASALTRFFPEEEDDEENEALLGGSPIKKTSRAESISWHAHNVLLAALGLVTIWWNIWLSPTHGHCEIQDHATIHSSDNNGGPSDGPAVSHNPWFGLWFWTTITPRVMSVFPPMAWVSFAILGLLYGRIDVMKTWNARVSSLCHFVAGLFFFLLFVLTRVAHFGNLSEGCLQTPAHVDHPDRNQYLVSVQSFFYIMKYPPDVAFWAFTMAGNLFLLAIFRGIPTRVASRFTILIDFGRAALFFYIVHMFFVFGFGAFWVYMVGYDTGRPRPMNPDVTDGIENPFAFLGIWALAMLMMWPVVRWYGRFKATKTADSLWRLF
;
A
#
# COMPACT_ATOMS: atom_id res chain seq x y z
N MET A 1 -17.72 69.48 30.82
CA MET A 1 -18.31 70.37 29.79
C MET A 1 -19.24 69.52 28.94
N ALA A 2 -20.52 69.86 28.99
CA ALA A 2 -21.71 69.44 28.22
C ALA A 2 -21.71 68.17 27.33
N ASP A 3 -22.60 67.24 27.72
CA ASP A 3 -23.41 66.32 26.89
C ASP A 3 -24.56 67.13 26.23
N PRO A 4 -25.30 66.71 25.16
CA PRO A 4 -26.32 65.66 25.32
C PRO A 4 -26.71 64.81 24.07
N ARG A 5 -27.19 63.57 24.36
CA ARG A 5 -28.41 62.88 23.85
C ARG A 5 -28.26 61.50 23.17
N SER A 6 -28.44 60.48 24.01
CA SER A 6 -29.11 59.16 23.83
C SER A 6 -30.59 59.30 23.36
N PRO A 7 -31.42 58.25 23.08
CA PRO A 7 -31.53 56.92 23.73
C PRO A 7 -31.74 55.70 22.79
N GLY A 8 -31.35 54.46 23.13
CA GLY A 8 -31.96 53.56 24.13
C GLY A 8 -32.64 52.39 23.36
N SER A 9 -32.75 51.14 23.79
CA SER A 9 -32.51 50.48 25.06
C SER A 9 -32.49 48.95 24.80
N ARG A 10 -31.47 48.25 25.33
CA ARG A 10 -31.51 46.79 25.59
C ARG A 10 -31.72 46.60 27.09
N SER A 11 -32.55 45.63 27.48
CA SER A 11 -32.49 44.81 28.71
C SER A 11 -33.78 43.95 28.82
N PRO A 12 -33.85 42.91 29.67
CA PRO A 12 -32.89 41.82 29.85
C PRO A 12 -33.60 40.43 29.92
N VAL A 13 -32.78 39.39 30.00
CA VAL A 13 -33.13 37.97 30.17
C VAL A 13 -33.73 37.69 31.56
N LEU A 14 -34.77 36.83 31.62
CA LEU A 14 -35.27 36.15 32.83
C LEU A 14 -35.69 34.69 32.49
N PRO A 15 -35.80 33.78 33.48
CA PRO A 15 -35.29 32.41 33.43
C PRO A 15 -36.28 31.32 32.99
N TYR A 16 -35.70 30.17 32.67
CA TYR A 16 -36.31 28.91 32.23
C TYR A 16 -37.11 28.22 33.36
N ASP A 17 -38.40 27.94 33.12
CA ASP A 17 -39.26 27.13 33.99
C ASP A 17 -39.45 25.71 33.39
N PRO A 18 -38.95 24.64 34.05
CA PRO A 18 -39.01 23.28 33.54
C PRO A 18 -40.24 22.55 34.09
N ARG A 19 -41.46 22.95 33.72
CA ARG A 19 -42.69 22.21 34.05
C ARG A 19 -43.87 22.60 33.14
N SER A 20 -43.79 22.28 31.85
CA SER A 20 -44.95 22.32 30.94
C SER A 20 -44.75 21.35 29.77
N PRO A 21 -45.65 20.38 29.53
CA PRO A 21 -45.57 19.52 28.34
C PRO A 21 -45.98 20.31 27.08
N PRO A 22 -45.23 20.23 25.97
CA PRO A 22 -45.67 20.84 24.72
C PRO A 22 -46.84 20.05 24.10
N PRO A 23 -47.80 20.73 23.46
CA PRO A 23 -49.01 20.11 22.94
C PRO A 23 -48.74 19.23 21.71
N THR A 24 -49.47 18.12 21.63
CA THR A 24 -49.52 17.17 20.52
C THR A 24 -49.95 17.86 19.21
N ARG A 25 -49.07 17.86 18.21
CA ARG A 25 -49.42 18.27 16.84
C ARG A 25 -49.87 17.06 16.04
N SER A 26 -51.13 17.09 15.60
CA SER A 26 -51.68 16.25 14.55
C SER A 26 -50.97 16.50 13.21
N PRO A 27 -50.78 15.46 12.36
CA PRO A 27 -50.07 15.61 11.09
C PRO A 27 -50.93 16.35 10.07
N ARG A 28 -50.43 17.49 9.57
CA ARG A 28 -50.98 18.18 8.40
C ARG A 28 -50.52 17.46 7.13
N SER A 29 -51.47 17.08 6.30
CA SER A 29 -51.29 16.55 4.95
C SER A 29 -50.56 17.55 4.04
N PRO A 30 -49.65 17.11 3.16
CA PRO A 30 -48.97 18.00 2.21
C PRO A 30 -49.90 18.41 1.05
N PRO A 31 -49.74 19.61 0.47
CA PRO A 31 -50.54 20.09 -0.66
C PRO A 31 -50.18 19.38 -1.98
N PRO A 32 -51.11 19.31 -2.95
CA PRO A 32 -50.93 18.55 -4.18
C PRO A 32 -49.95 19.20 -5.17
N ILE A 33 -49.18 18.34 -5.85
CA ILE A 33 -48.19 18.68 -6.88
C ILE A 33 -48.91 18.93 -8.22
N PRO A 34 -48.62 20.01 -8.97
CA PRO A 34 -49.21 20.26 -10.28
C PRO A 34 -48.65 19.32 -11.37
N PRO A 35 -49.42 19.01 -12.43
CA PRO A 35 -49.08 17.99 -13.42
C PRO A 35 -47.89 18.38 -14.31
N ARG A 36 -47.01 17.41 -14.59
CA ARG A 36 -45.86 17.54 -15.50
C ARG A 36 -46.32 17.56 -16.97
N SER A 37 -45.92 18.60 -17.71
CA SER A 37 -45.93 18.62 -19.17
C SER A 37 -44.91 17.63 -19.77
N PRO A 38 -45.20 16.96 -20.90
CA PRO A 38 -44.26 16.04 -21.53
C PRO A 38 -43.06 16.80 -22.14
N ARG A 39 -41.84 16.39 -21.76
CA ARG A 39 -40.59 16.92 -22.34
C ARG A 39 -40.35 16.28 -23.71
N SER A 40 -40.11 17.13 -24.70
CA SER A 40 -39.65 16.80 -26.05
C SER A 40 -38.26 16.13 -26.02
N PRO A 41 -37.93 15.25 -26.99
CA PRO A 41 -36.64 14.56 -27.05
C PRO A 41 -35.49 15.52 -27.43
N PRO A 42 -34.25 15.25 -26.99
CA PRO A 42 -33.09 16.11 -27.24
C PRO A 42 -32.61 16.01 -28.71
N PRO A 43 -32.02 17.08 -29.27
CA PRO A 43 -31.52 17.09 -30.64
C PRO A 43 -30.17 16.33 -30.76
N PRO A 44 -29.83 15.80 -31.95
CA PRO A 44 -28.58 15.07 -32.16
C PRO A 44 -27.36 16.00 -32.13
N PRO A 45 -26.18 15.49 -31.74
CA PRO A 45 -24.98 16.32 -31.58
C PRO A 45 -24.42 16.80 -32.93
N ARG A 46 -24.09 18.10 -32.98
CA ARG A 46 -23.44 18.79 -34.10
C ARG A 46 -22.04 18.22 -34.36
N ARG A 47 -21.73 17.89 -35.62
CA ARG A 47 -20.36 17.70 -36.11
C ARG A 47 -19.59 19.03 -36.04
N PRO A 48 -18.33 19.05 -35.61
CA PRO A 48 -17.42 20.13 -35.96
C PRO A 48 -16.89 19.89 -37.37
N SER A 49 -17.27 20.76 -38.29
CA SER A 49 -16.51 21.04 -39.50
C SER A 49 -15.33 21.94 -39.13
N ASN A 50 -14.11 21.46 -39.36
CA ASN A 50 -12.97 22.25 -39.84
C ASN A 50 -11.87 21.27 -40.30
N LEU A 51 -11.76 21.15 -41.62
CA LEU A 51 -10.58 20.65 -42.31
C LEU A 51 -9.46 21.70 -42.23
N VAL A 52 -8.19 21.25 -42.26
CA VAL A 52 -7.20 21.53 -43.34
C VAL A 52 -5.84 20.88 -42.99
N HIS A 53 -5.43 19.93 -43.85
CA HIS A 53 -4.09 19.53 -44.36
C HIS A 53 -2.82 19.57 -43.47
N HIS A 54 -1.81 18.70 -43.53
CA HIS A 54 -1.21 17.68 -44.43
C HIS A 54 -0.51 16.62 -43.53
N GLY A 55 -0.05 15.42 -43.89
CA GLY A 55 -0.02 14.62 -45.11
C GLY A 55 0.65 13.27 -44.80
N SER A 56 0.47 12.31 -45.73
CA SER A 56 1.30 11.12 -46.00
C SER A 56 1.58 10.10 -44.88
N SER A 57 0.91 8.93 -44.95
CA SER A 57 1.57 7.66 -45.28
C SER A 57 0.52 6.56 -45.33
N SER A 58 0.18 6.20 -46.56
CA SER A 58 -0.48 4.98 -46.99
C SER A 58 0.37 3.77 -46.66
N ASP A 59 -0.16 2.85 -45.84
CA ASP A 59 0.05 1.41 -46.00
C ASP A 59 -0.86 0.65 -45.02
N GLN A 60 -1.34 -0.53 -45.43
CA GLN A 60 -2.21 -1.47 -44.68
C GLN A 60 -3.73 -1.36 -44.83
N ARG A 61 -4.24 -1.15 -46.05
CA ARG A 61 -5.58 -1.68 -46.42
C ARG A 61 -5.63 -2.13 -47.88
N LEU A 62 -4.87 -3.18 -48.19
CA LEU A 62 -5.08 -3.95 -49.42
C LEU A 62 -4.62 -5.40 -49.18
N GLY A 63 -5.49 -6.21 -48.58
CA GLY A 63 -5.14 -7.58 -48.22
C GLY A 63 -6.19 -8.30 -47.41
N HIS A 64 -7.47 -8.21 -47.81
CA HIS A 64 -8.51 -9.20 -47.49
C HIS A 64 -9.83 -8.77 -48.13
N LEU A 65 -9.92 -8.92 -49.45
CA LEU A 65 -11.18 -8.81 -50.19
C LEU A 65 -11.03 -9.51 -51.55
N ILE A 66 -10.54 -10.76 -51.53
CA ILE A 66 -10.62 -11.71 -52.65
C ILE A 66 -10.77 -13.11 -52.04
N ALA A 67 -12.01 -13.53 -51.81
CA ALA A 67 -12.48 -14.91 -51.83
C ALA A 67 -13.99 -14.89 -51.59
N TYR A 68 -14.73 -15.72 -52.30
CA TYR A 68 -16.20 -15.79 -52.41
C TYR A 68 -16.79 -14.95 -53.55
N GLY A 69 -16.72 -15.55 -54.75
CA GLY A 69 -17.47 -15.15 -55.92
C GLY A 69 -18.94 -15.52 -55.78
N THR A 70 -19.81 -14.58 -56.12
CA THR A 70 -21.24 -14.80 -56.32
C THR A 70 -21.60 -14.28 -57.71
N LEU A 71 -22.10 -15.19 -58.55
CA LEU A 71 -22.73 -14.87 -59.84
C LEU A 71 -24.13 -14.30 -59.58
N PRO A 72 -24.68 -13.47 -60.50
CA PRO A 72 -26.02 -12.89 -60.34
C PRO A 72 -27.14 -13.95 -60.53
N PRO A 73 -28.32 -13.81 -59.88
CA PRO A 73 -29.36 -14.83 -59.90
C PRO A 73 -30.24 -14.78 -61.15
N ASP A 74 -30.69 -15.96 -61.59
CA ASP A 74 -31.57 -16.25 -62.73
C ASP A 74 -33.06 -16.03 -62.37
N PRO A 75 -33.91 -15.36 -63.19
CA PRO A 75 -35.27 -14.95 -62.80
C PRO A 75 -36.37 -16.03 -62.87
N SER A 76 -36.06 -17.32 -63.05
CA SER A 76 -37.09 -18.35 -63.34
C SER A 76 -37.03 -19.65 -62.52
N ALA A 77 -36.48 -19.64 -61.29
CA ALA A 77 -36.49 -20.82 -60.43
C ALA A 77 -37.59 -20.75 -59.35
N GLU A 78 -38.55 -21.67 -59.41
CA GLU A 78 -39.58 -21.89 -58.39
C GLU A 78 -38.98 -22.25 -57.02
N LEU A 79 -39.58 -21.70 -55.96
CA LEU A 79 -39.18 -21.87 -54.56
C LEU A 79 -39.49 -23.29 -54.04
N PRO A 80 -38.51 -24.04 -53.50
CA PRO A 80 -38.80 -25.17 -52.66
C PRO A 80 -39.01 -24.74 -51.20
N ASP A 81 -40.02 -25.34 -50.58
CA ASP A 81 -40.43 -25.19 -49.18
C ASP A 81 -39.28 -25.59 -48.24
N MET A 82 -38.79 -24.65 -47.42
CA MET A 82 -37.66 -24.85 -46.50
C MET A 82 -38.13 -24.78 -45.06
N GLN A 83 -38.15 -25.97 -44.44
CA GLN A 83 -38.41 -26.26 -43.04
C GLN A 83 -37.60 -25.35 -42.09
N HIS A 84 -38.21 -25.02 -40.95
CA HIS A 84 -37.59 -24.32 -39.83
C HIS A 84 -36.28 -25.01 -39.38
N VAL A 85 -35.15 -24.37 -39.67
CA VAL A 85 -33.84 -24.71 -39.08
C VAL A 85 -33.63 -23.78 -37.88
N GLU A 86 -33.54 -24.36 -36.67
CA GLU A 86 -33.11 -23.62 -35.48
C GLU A 86 -31.68 -23.09 -35.66
N PRO A 87 -31.39 -21.82 -35.31
CA PRO A 87 -30.04 -21.30 -35.42
C PRO A 87 -29.12 -21.94 -34.36
N SER A 88 -28.00 -22.51 -34.82
CA SER A 88 -26.90 -22.93 -33.95
C SER A 88 -26.36 -21.74 -33.14
N PRO A 89 -25.89 -21.96 -31.89
CA PRO A 89 -25.41 -20.88 -31.03
C PRO A 89 -24.17 -20.23 -31.65
N GLU A 90 -24.23 -18.91 -31.87
CA GLU A 90 -23.09 -18.11 -32.29
C GLU A 90 -21.90 -18.28 -31.32
N PRO A 91 -20.65 -18.33 -31.81
CA PRO A 91 -19.48 -18.28 -30.96
C PRO A 91 -19.50 -16.99 -30.12
N PRO A 92 -19.11 -17.05 -28.83
CA PRO A 92 -19.26 -15.92 -27.92
C PRO A 92 -18.48 -14.70 -28.44
N GLU A 93 -19.18 -13.59 -28.66
CA GLU A 93 -18.57 -12.31 -29.00
C GLU A 93 -17.44 -11.97 -28.02
N PRO A 94 -16.31 -11.43 -28.49
CA PRO A 94 -15.27 -10.93 -27.60
C PRO A 94 -15.86 -9.88 -26.66
N SER A 95 -15.79 -10.15 -25.35
CA SER A 95 -16.38 -9.31 -24.32
C SER A 95 -16.02 -7.84 -24.53
N LYS A 96 -17.04 -7.00 -24.69
CA LYS A 96 -16.92 -5.53 -24.79
C LYS A 96 -16.00 -5.00 -23.67
N PRO A 97 -15.20 -3.96 -23.94
CA PRO A 97 -14.30 -3.40 -22.93
C PRO A 97 -15.13 -2.99 -21.71
N THR A 98 -14.86 -3.68 -20.60
CA THR A 98 -15.49 -3.45 -19.32
C THR A 98 -15.34 -1.97 -18.99
N SER A 99 -16.47 -1.28 -18.77
CA SER A 99 -16.48 0.09 -18.23
C SER A 99 -15.49 0.15 -17.07
N PRO A 100 -14.53 1.09 -17.05
CA PRO A 100 -13.47 1.09 -16.07
C PRO A 100 -14.10 1.14 -14.69
N SER A 101 -14.00 0.04 -13.95
CA SER A 101 -14.27 -0.03 -12.51
C SER A 101 -13.76 1.26 -11.89
N SER A 102 -14.59 1.95 -11.09
CA SER A 102 -14.20 3.19 -10.42
C SER A 102 -12.98 2.88 -9.54
N ARG A 103 -11.79 3.09 -10.11
CA ARG A 103 -10.52 2.70 -9.52
C ARG A 103 -10.35 3.41 -8.18
N ALA A 104 -9.90 2.66 -7.17
CA ALA A 104 -9.70 3.19 -5.83
C ALA A 104 -8.58 4.25 -5.84
N LEU A 105 -8.97 5.53 -5.85
CA LEU A 105 -8.04 6.66 -5.92
C LEU A 105 -7.14 6.80 -4.67
N PRO A 106 -7.62 6.63 -3.42
CA PRO A 106 -6.77 6.81 -2.24
C PRO A 106 -5.59 5.83 -2.15
N PRO A 107 -5.76 4.51 -2.42
CA PRO A 107 -4.62 3.59 -2.50
C PRO A 107 -3.59 3.96 -3.57
N ASP A 108 -4.03 4.47 -4.73
CA ASP A 108 -3.11 4.92 -5.79
C ASP A 108 -2.35 6.19 -5.37
N LEU A 109 -3.01 7.14 -4.69
CA LEU A 109 -2.34 8.34 -4.14
C LEU A 109 -1.32 7.99 -3.06
N LEU A 110 -1.68 7.10 -2.14
CA LEU A 110 -0.74 6.62 -1.13
C LEU A 110 0.46 5.96 -1.80
N ARG A 111 0.23 5.01 -2.73
CA ARG A 111 1.32 4.34 -3.46
C ARG A 111 2.24 5.35 -4.17
N GLY A 112 1.67 6.39 -4.77
CA GLY A 112 2.41 7.47 -5.40
C GLY A 112 3.29 8.25 -4.43
N LEU A 113 2.75 8.63 -3.28
CA LEU A 113 3.52 9.32 -2.23
C LEU A 113 4.66 8.44 -1.71
N LEU A 114 4.38 7.17 -1.42
CA LEU A 114 5.40 6.22 -0.96
C LEU A 114 6.51 6.03 -2.00
N MET A 115 6.21 6.08 -3.30
CA MET A 115 7.23 5.99 -4.34
C MET A 115 8.17 7.20 -4.34
N LEU A 116 7.62 8.41 -4.14
CA LEU A 116 8.43 9.62 -4.01
C LEU A 116 9.33 9.59 -2.76
N LEU A 117 8.79 9.14 -1.62
CA LEU A 117 9.53 9.01 -0.37
C LEU A 117 10.61 7.91 -0.45
N MET A 118 10.30 6.76 -1.04
CA MET A 118 11.26 5.67 -1.24
C MET A 118 12.43 6.11 -2.13
N ALA A 119 12.16 6.87 -3.19
CA ALA A 119 13.22 7.45 -4.02
C ALA A 119 14.06 8.51 -3.26
N MET A 120 13.47 9.20 -2.28
CA MET A 120 14.19 10.12 -1.38
C MET A 120 15.17 9.37 -0.48
N ASP A 121 14.74 8.26 0.13
CA ASP A 121 15.62 7.38 0.93
C ASP A 121 16.82 6.91 0.10
N HIS A 122 16.55 6.38 -1.10
CA HIS A 122 17.60 5.88 -2.00
C HIS A 122 18.54 6.99 -2.51
N MET A 123 18.03 8.21 -2.71
CA MET A 123 18.88 9.35 -3.03
C MET A 123 19.85 9.65 -1.88
N GLY A 124 19.42 9.47 -0.63
CA GLY A 124 20.27 9.69 0.54
C GLY A 124 21.48 8.74 0.55
N LEU A 125 21.27 7.47 0.20
CA LEU A 125 22.38 6.53 0.01
C LEU A 125 23.24 6.89 -1.22
N ALA A 126 22.60 7.21 -2.36
CA ALA A 126 23.32 7.47 -3.61
C ALA A 126 24.27 8.67 -3.50
N LEU A 127 23.83 9.71 -2.78
CA LEU A 127 24.60 10.92 -2.52
C LEU A 127 25.53 10.80 -1.29
N ASN A 128 25.49 9.68 -0.57
CA ASN A 128 26.21 9.50 0.70
C ASN A 128 25.98 10.69 1.66
N SER A 129 24.73 11.16 1.74
CA SER A 129 24.39 12.40 2.45
C SER A 129 24.41 12.27 3.97
N TRP A 130 24.14 11.08 4.48
CA TRP A 130 24.20 10.71 5.90
C TRP A 130 24.26 9.18 6.05
N SER A 131 24.62 8.70 7.25
CA SER A 131 24.58 7.26 7.57
C SER A 131 23.17 6.70 7.39
N HIS A 132 23.04 5.49 6.86
CA HIS A 132 21.73 4.89 6.58
C HIS A 132 21.03 4.39 7.85
N GLY A 133 20.52 5.32 8.65
CA GLY A 133 19.75 5.08 9.85
C GLY A 133 19.28 6.37 10.51
N THR A 134 18.34 6.25 11.46
CA THR A 134 18.00 7.36 12.37
C THR A 134 19.16 7.68 13.31
N GLY A 135 19.96 6.66 13.66
CA GLY A 135 21.28 6.82 14.27
C GLY A 135 22.37 7.02 13.23
N ARG A 136 23.63 7.06 13.70
CA ARG A 136 24.80 6.87 12.81
C ARG A 136 25.01 5.41 12.40
N GLU A 137 24.37 4.49 13.13
CA GLU A 137 24.28 3.08 12.82
C GLU A 137 22.97 2.73 12.10
N THR A 138 22.94 1.59 11.42
CA THR A 138 21.71 1.05 10.79
C THR A 138 20.72 0.58 11.86
N GLU A 139 19.41 0.70 11.63
CA GLU A 139 18.36 0.23 12.55
C GLU A 139 18.22 -1.30 12.56
N MET A 140 19.31 -1.98 12.96
CA MET A 140 19.48 -3.42 12.95
C MET A 140 19.51 -3.97 14.37
N ASP A 141 18.92 -5.14 14.53
CA ASP A 141 18.86 -5.87 15.79
C ASP A 141 20.26 -6.15 16.38
N GLY A 142 20.40 -5.92 17.68
CA GLY A 142 21.63 -6.11 18.44
C GLY A 142 22.69 -5.02 18.28
N LEU A 143 22.43 -3.93 17.54
CA LEU A 143 23.39 -2.82 17.40
C LEU A 143 23.10 -1.68 18.38
N PRO A 144 24.06 -1.34 19.28
CA PRO A 144 23.94 -0.16 20.13
C PRO A 144 23.98 1.15 19.35
N ILE A 145 23.03 2.04 19.61
CA ILE A 145 22.97 3.38 19.04
C ILE A 145 23.65 4.37 19.99
N LYS A 146 24.86 4.80 19.61
CA LYS A 146 25.68 5.73 20.39
C LYS A 146 25.43 7.18 20.01
N GLU A 147 25.05 7.44 18.76
CA GLU A 147 24.82 8.80 18.27
C GLU A 147 23.66 8.86 17.29
N TRP A 148 22.88 9.94 17.39
CA TRP A 148 21.84 10.26 16.43
C TRP A 148 22.43 10.85 15.15
N ASN A 149 21.70 10.67 14.05
CA ASN A 149 21.97 11.44 12.83
C ASN A 149 21.61 12.93 13.03
N THR A 150 21.89 13.77 12.04
CA THR A 150 21.39 15.15 12.05
C THR A 150 19.86 15.17 12.11
N ASP A 151 19.25 16.21 12.70
CA ASP A 151 17.78 16.29 12.82
C ASP A 151 17.07 16.17 11.45
N PHE A 152 17.67 16.73 10.40
CA PHE A 152 17.16 16.61 9.04
C PHE A 152 17.19 15.15 8.55
N ALA A 153 18.34 14.47 8.68
CA ALA A 153 18.49 13.09 8.27
C ALA A 153 17.58 12.15 9.09
N TYR A 154 17.50 12.37 10.40
CA TYR A 154 16.61 11.64 11.31
C TYR A 154 15.14 11.77 10.85
N PHE A 155 14.70 12.98 10.54
CA PHE A 155 13.34 13.25 10.09
C PHE A 155 13.04 12.59 8.74
N ILE A 156 13.92 12.76 7.74
CA ILE A 156 13.76 12.12 6.43
C ILE A 156 13.74 10.60 6.58
N ARG A 157 14.66 10.02 7.36
CA ARG A 157 14.70 8.57 7.59
C ARG A 157 13.42 8.07 8.24
N THR A 158 12.95 8.74 9.30
CA THR A 158 11.68 8.41 9.98
C THR A 158 10.48 8.48 9.02
N LEU A 159 10.45 9.49 8.14
CA LEU A 159 9.38 9.63 7.14
C LEU A 159 9.42 8.49 6.10
N THR A 160 10.62 8.09 5.67
CA THR A 160 10.79 7.03 4.67
C THR A 160 10.51 5.63 5.21
N HIS A 161 10.51 5.43 6.54
CA HIS A 161 10.07 4.18 7.17
C HIS A 161 8.63 3.79 6.82
N LEU A 162 7.79 4.73 6.39
CA LEU A 162 6.42 4.45 5.93
C LEU A 162 6.37 3.58 4.66
N CYS A 163 7.44 3.57 3.85
CA CYS A 163 7.42 3.03 2.49
C CYS A 163 7.21 1.52 2.44
N ALA A 164 8.11 0.74 3.06
CA ALA A 164 8.03 -0.72 2.99
C ALA A 164 6.73 -1.27 3.63
N PRO A 165 6.33 -0.87 4.86
CA PRO A 165 5.03 -1.21 5.44
C PRO A 165 3.85 -0.84 4.56
N GLY A 166 3.87 0.37 3.99
CA GLY A 166 2.78 0.87 3.16
C GLY A 166 2.63 0.09 1.86
N PHE A 167 3.75 -0.26 1.20
CA PHE A 167 3.71 -1.09 -0.01
C PHE A 167 3.22 -2.51 0.29
N THR A 168 3.72 -3.14 1.36
CA THR A 168 3.31 -4.51 1.74
C THR A 168 1.85 -4.56 2.18
N LEU A 169 1.37 -3.54 2.91
CA LEU A 169 -0.05 -3.35 3.21
C LEU A 169 -0.88 -3.27 1.92
N LEU A 170 -0.55 -2.33 1.04
CA LEU A 170 -1.29 -2.10 -0.22
C LEU A 170 -1.24 -3.32 -1.15
N LEU A 171 -0.19 -4.12 -1.07
CA LEU A 171 -0.08 -5.41 -1.76
C LEU A 171 -1.13 -6.40 -1.24
N GLY A 172 -1.29 -6.54 0.07
CA GLY A 172 -2.37 -7.34 0.67
C GLY A 172 -3.76 -6.84 0.27
N VAL A 173 -3.99 -5.53 0.28
CA VAL A 173 -5.26 -4.93 -0.22
C VAL A 173 -5.48 -5.31 -1.69
N GLY A 174 -4.43 -5.22 -2.51
CA GLY A 174 -4.44 -5.56 -3.92
C GLY A 174 -4.78 -7.03 -4.18
N VAL A 175 -4.32 -7.95 -3.33
CA VAL A 175 -4.67 -9.38 -3.39
C VAL A 175 -6.19 -9.58 -3.23
N VAL A 176 -6.82 -8.93 -2.24
CA VAL A 176 -8.27 -9.04 -2.02
C VAL A 176 -9.06 -8.47 -3.21
N TYR A 177 -8.67 -7.28 -3.69
CA TYR A 177 -9.35 -6.64 -4.83
C TYR A 177 -9.24 -7.48 -6.10
N LEU A 178 -8.05 -8.01 -6.39
CA LEU A 178 -7.83 -8.88 -7.53
C LEU A 178 -8.62 -10.17 -7.38
N GLY A 179 -8.50 -10.85 -6.24
CA GLY A 179 -9.19 -12.11 -5.96
C GLY A 179 -10.69 -11.98 -6.18
N ARG A 180 -11.34 -11.01 -5.51
CA ARG A 180 -12.78 -10.75 -5.69
C ARG A 180 -13.14 -10.40 -7.13
N SER A 181 -12.33 -9.58 -7.79
CA SER A 181 -12.57 -9.22 -9.19
C SER A 181 -12.52 -10.45 -10.11
N ARG A 182 -11.62 -11.41 -9.87
CA ARG A 182 -11.48 -12.61 -10.70
C ARG A 182 -12.53 -13.66 -10.38
N THR A 183 -12.90 -13.82 -9.10
CA THR A 183 -14.03 -14.68 -8.70
C THR A 183 -15.33 -14.18 -9.34
N LYS A 184 -15.57 -12.86 -9.36
CA LYS A 184 -16.73 -12.26 -10.06
C LYS A 184 -16.74 -12.50 -11.58
N LEU A 185 -15.57 -12.72 -12.19
CA LEU A 185 -15.42 -13.08 -13.61
C LEU A 185 -15.51 -14.61 -13.83
N GLY A 186 -15.87 -15.39 -12.81
CA GLY A 186 -16.01 -16.85 -12.90
C GLY A 186 -14.68 -17.61 -12.97
N TRP A 187 -13.56 -17.00 -12.54
CA TRP A 187 -12.28 -17.72 -12.52
C TRP A 187 -12.28 -18.81 -11.45
N SER A 188 -11.79 -20.00 -11.80
CA SER A 188 -11.57 -21.06 -10.82
C SER A 188 -10.46 -20.69 -9.83
N LYS A 189 -10.54 -21.23 -8.61
CA LYS A 189 -9.53 -21.01 -7.56
C LYS A 189 -8.12 -21.40 -8.02
N LEU A 190 -7.99 -22.50 -8.77
CA LEU A 190 -6.72 -22.93 -9.36
C LEU A 190 -6.18 -21.93 -10.39
N ARG A 191 -7.05 -21.33 -11.22
CA ARG A 191 -6.64 -20.29 -12.17
C ARG A 191 -6.13 -19.04 -11.45
N ILE A 192 -6.80 -18.64 -10.36
CA ILE A 192 -6.35 -17.51 -9.52
C ILE A 192 -5.02 -17.86 -8.83
N ALA A 193 -4.86 -19.08 -8.29
CA ALA A 193 -3.63 -19.52 -7.67
C ALA A 193 -2.45 -19.51 -8.64
N ARG A 194 -2.65 -20.06 -9.85
CA ARG A 194 -1.65 -20.00 -10.94
C ARG A 194 -1.32 -18.57 -11.33
N TYR A 195 -2.30 -17.67 -11.33
CA TYR A 195 -2.08 -16.25 -11.60
C TYR A 195 -1.19 -15.59 -10.55
N PHE A 196 -1.41 -15.88 -9.27
CA PHE A 196 -0.52 -15.44 -8.19
C PHE A 196 0.90 -16.01 -8.39
N ALA A 197 1.03 -17.32 -8.62
CA ALA A 197 2.32 -18.00 -8.81
C ALA A 197 3.13 -17.43 -10.00
N VAL A 198 2.49 -17.23 -11.16
CA VAL A 198 3.17 -16.69 -12.35
C VAL A 198 3.70 -15.28 -12.09
N ARG A 199 2.91 -14.43 -11.43
CA ARG A 199 3.35 -13.07 -11.08
C ARG A 199 4.51 -13.09 -10.10
N THR A 200 4.45 -13.95 -9.09
CA THR A 200 5.58 -14.16 -8.16
C THR A 200 6.83 -14.59 -8.89
N GLY A 201 6.74 -15.56 -9.82
CA GLY A 201 7.88 -15.98 -10.65
C GLY A 201 8.48 -14.84 -11.49
N VAL A 202 7.63 -13.99 -12.08
CA VAL A 202 8.09 -12.83 -12.85
C VAL A 202 8.79 -11.79 -11.96
N LEU A 203 8.27 -11.52 -10.76
CA LEU A 203 8.89 -10.58 -9.81
C LEU A 203 10.23 -11.10 -9.28
N ILE A 204 10.31 -12.40 -8.98
CA ILE A 204 11.56 -13.06 -8.56
C ILE A 204 12.59 -12.99 -9.69
N LEU A 205 12.19 -13.29 -10.94
CA LEU A 205 13.08 -13.18 -12.09
C LEU A 205 13.58 -11.73 -12.27
N ALA A 206 12.68 -10.75 -12.17
CA ALA A 206 13.05 -9.34 -12.24
C ALA A 206 14.04 -8.95 -11.12
N ASN A 207 13.88 -9.47 -9.91
CA ASN A 207 14.82 -9.28 -8.81
C ASN A 207 16.21 -9.84 -9.13
N PHE A 208 16.30 -11.06 -9.66
CA PHE A 208 17.57 -11.67 -10.06
C PHE A 208 18.26 -10.88 -11.18
N VAL A 209 17.52 -10.48 -12.21
CA VAL A 209 18.07 -9.66 -13.31
C VAL A 209 18.57 -8.32 -12.77
N MET A 210 17.77 -7.64 -11.95
CA MET A 210 18.14 -6.35 -11.36
C MET A 210 19.38 -6.47 -10.48
N GLY A 211 19.45 -7.46 -9.60
CA GLY A 211 20.62 -7.72 -8.75
C GLY A 211 21.89 -8.02 -9.55
N PHE A 212 21.78 -8.85 -10.59
CA PHE A 212 22.90 -9.15 -11.48
C PHE A 212 23.41 -7.89 -12.20
N VAL A 213 22.52 -7.10 -12.79
CA VAL A 213 22.89 -5.88 -13.53
C VAL A 213 23.47 -4.82 -12.59
N MET A 214 22.83 -4.55 -11.45
CA MET A 214 23.29 -3.53 -10.51
C MET A 214 24.65 -3.84 -9.88
N THR A 215 24.96 -5.13 -9.69
CA THR A 215 26.21 -5.55 -9.03
C THR A 215 27.26 -6.10 -10.01
N LEU A 216 27.01 -6.02 -11.32
CA LEU A 216 27.86 -6.60 -12.38
C LEU A 216 28.20 -8.08 -12.10
N GLY A 217 27.21 -8.85 -11.62
CA GLY A 217 27.36 -10.28 -11.30
C GLY A 217 28.09 -10.59 -9.99
N LYS A 218 28.41 -9.59 -9.15
CA LYS A 218 28.99 -9.83 -7.82
C LYS A 218 27.98 -10.56 -6.92
N VAL A 219 26.76 -10.05 -6.84
CA VAL A 219 25.67 -10.59 -6.03
C VAL A 219 24.61 -11.21 -6.96
N TRP A 220 24.30 -12.49 -6.77
CA TRP A 220 23.26 -13.15 -7.57
C TRP A 220 21.87 -12.96 -6.97
N LEU A 221 21.73 -12.94 -5.64
CA LEU A 221 20.46 -12.62 -4.96
C LEU A 221 20.58 -11.31 -4.19
N MET A 222 19.95 -10.25 -4.72
CA MET A 222 19.85 -8.93 -4.07
C MET A 222 18.40 -8.67 -3.67
N ASN A 223 17.98 -9.19 -2.53
CA ASN A 223 16.67 -8.91 -1.93
C ASN A 223 16.69 -7.58 -1.17
N ALA A 224 16.60 -6.50 -1.95
CA ALA A 224 16.43 -5.14 -1.45
C ALA A 224 14.97 -4.79 -1.11
N VAL A 225 13.98 -5.56 -1.60
CA VAL A 225 12.56 -5.63 -1.17
C VAL A 225 11.72 -6.45 -2.17
N LEU A 226 12.10 -6.50 -3.45
CA LEU A 226 11.27 -7.09 -4.52
C LEU A 226 11.06 -8.60 -4.36
N PHE A 227 12.09 -9.35 -3.96
CA PHE A 227 11.95 -10.78 -3.64
C PHE A 227 11.01 -10.99 -2.44
N SER A 228 11.16 -10.20 -1.37
CA SER A 228 10.25 -10.17 -0.23
C SER A 228 8.79 -9.97 -0.63
N LEU A 229 8.50 -8.91 -1.38
CA LEU A 229 7.15 -8.61 -1.88
C LEU A 229 6.60 -9.72 -2.78
N ALA A 230 7.43 -10.37 -3.59
CA ALA A 230 6.99 -11.46 -4.46
C ALA A 230 6.51 -12.68 -3.67
N ILE A 231 7.22 -13.02 -2.60
CA ILE A 231 6.88 -14.10 -1.68
C ILE A 231 5.64 -13.73 -0.86
N ASP A 232 5.62 -12.55 -0.25
CA ASP A 232 4.47 -12.07 0.53
C ASP A 232 3.20 -11.98 -0.31
N TYR A 233 3.31 -11.57 -1.58
CA TYR A 233 2.21 -11.59 -2.54
C TYR A 233 1.65 -13.00 -2.76
N PHE A 234 2.53 -13.99 -2.88
CA PHE A 234 2.12 -15.38 -3.04
C PHE A 234 1.45 -15.91 -1.77
N LEU A 235 2.07 -15.70 -0.61
CA LEU A 235 1.55 -16.16 0.69
C LEU A 235 0.20 -15.51 1.00
N ALA A 236 0.08 -14.20 0.82
CA ALA A 236 -1.17 -13.49 0.99
C ALA A 236 -2.23 -13.97 -0.01
N GLY A 237 -1.84 -14.24 -1.26
CA GLY A 237 -2.72 -14.81 -2.28
C GLY A 237 -3.27 -16.19 -1.92
N MET A 238 -2.41 -17.08 -1.42
CA MET A 238 -2.82 -18.41 -0.97
C MET A 238 -3.69 -18.34 0.28
N LEU A 239 -3.33 -17.48 1.24
CA LEU A 239 -4.12 -17.26 2.45
C LEU A 239 -5.52 -16.72 2.11
N TRP A 240 -5.61 -15.78 1.17
CA TRP A 240 -6.90 -15.27 0.69
C TRP A 240 -7.74 -16.37 0.03
N LEU A 241 -7.15 -17.22 -0.81
CA LEU A 241 -7.85 -18.37 -1.41
C LEU A 241 -8.31 -19.41 -0.39
N ALA A 242 -7.50 -19.64 0.66
CA ALA A 242 -7.88 -20.50 1.76
C ALA A 242 -9.13 -19.94 2.44
N ILE A 243 -9.12 -18.65 2.81
CA ILE A 243 -10.27 -17.97 3.43
C ILE A 243 -11.51 -18.00 2.53
N ASP A 244 -11.37 -17.67 1.25
CA ASP A 244 -12.47 -17.73 0.26
C ASP A 244 -13.04 -19.16 0.09
N SER A 245 -12.29 -20.18 0.51
CA SER A 245 -12.74 -21.58 0.50
C SER A 245 -13.36 -22.00 1.82
N THR A 246 -12.76 -21.63 2.94
CA THR A 246 -13.19 -22.09 4.28
C THR A 246 -14.34 -21.26 4.84
N GLU A 247 -14.50 -20.00 4.42
CA GLU A 247 -15.56 -19.12 4.88
C GLU A 247 -16.98 -19.64 4.58
N PRO A 248 -17.34 -20.02 3.33
CA PRO A 248 -18.65 -20.61 3.06
C PRO A 248 -18.82 -21.98 3.73
N LEU A 249 -17.75 -22.79 3.81
CA LEU A 249 -17.81 -24.11 4.47
C LEU A 249 -18.12 -24.01 5.95
N LEU A 250 -17.47 -23.07 6.64
CA LEU A 250 -17.72 -22.79 8.05
C LEU A 250 -19.12 -22.22 8.24
N ALA A 251 -19.58 -21.31 7.36
CA ALA A 251 -20.94 -20.80 7.41
C ALA A 251 -21.97 -21.94 7.29
N SER A 252 -21.81 -22.84 6.31
CA SER A 252 -22.70 -24.01 6.14
C SER A 252 -22.65 -24.97 7.33
N ALA A 253 -21.50 -25.17 7.95
CA ALA A 253 -21.39 -25.98 9.16
C ALA A 253 -22.11 -25.34 10.35
N LEU A 254 -22.04 -24.02 10.47
CA LEU A 254 -22.68 -23.24 11.54
C LEU A 254 -24.19 -23.11 11.38
N THR A 255 -24.74 -23.20 10.16
CA THR A 255 -26.20 -23.19 9.93
C THR A 255 -26.92 -24.30 10.70
N ARG A 256 -26.23 -25.42 10.99
CA ARG A 256 -26.78 -26.52 11.82
C ARG A 256 -26.99 -26.12 13.28
N PHE A 257 -26.21 -25.17 13.78
CA PHE A 257 -26.25 -24.71 15.17
C PHE A 257 -27.04 -23.41 15.34
N PHE A 258 -27.18 -22.65 14.25
CA PHE A 258 -27.95 -21.41 14.19
C PHE A 258 -28.92 -21.49 13.00
N PRO A 259 -29.99 -22.31 13.09
CA PRO A 259 -31.04 -22.30 12.08
C PRO A 259 -31.63 -20.89 11.98
N GLU A 260 -31.92 -20.45 10.76
CA GLU A 260 -32.63 -19.18 10.56
C GLU A 260 -34.07 -19.36 11.05
N GLU A 261 -34.53 -18.45 11.92
CA GLU A 261 -35.95 -18.35 12.24
C GLU A 261 -36.66 -17.90 10.95
N GLU A 262 -37.69 -18.63 10.51
CA GLU A 262 -38.56 -18.26 9.39
C GLU A 262 -39.34 -16.98 9.78
N ASP A 263 -38.72 -15.81 9.67
CA ASP A 263 -39.42 -14.54 9.81
C ASP A 263 -40.13 -14.21 8.48
N ASP A 264 -41.44 -14.46 8.46
CA ASP A 264 -42.49 -14.03 7.51
C ASP A 264 -42.02 -13.27 6.24
N GLU A 265 -41.57 -13.99 5.21
CA GLU A 265 -41.38 -13.44 3.86
C GLU A 265 -42.66 -12.79 3.30
N GLU A 266 -43.84 -13.15 3.82
CA GLU A 266 -45.13 -12.57 3.43
C GLU A 266 -45.27 -11.07 3.78
N ASN A 267 -44.65 -10.59 4.86
CA ASN A 267 -44.79 -9.19 5.28
C ASN A 267 -43.84 -8.23 4.54
N GLU A 268 -42.71 -8.72 4.03
CA GLU A 268 -41.70 -7.90 3.35
C GLU A 268 -42.02 -7.70 1.85
N ALA A 269 -42.70 -8.67 1.23
CA ALA A 269 -43.19 -8.57 -0.15
C ALA A 269 -44.26 -7.47 -0.34
N LEU A 270 -45.03 -7.14 0.71
CA LEU A 270 -46.07 -6.11 0.69
C LEU A 270 -45.53 -4.67 0.69
N LEU A 271 -44.25 -4.45 1.02
CA LEU A 271 -43.66 -3.11 1.17
C LEU A 271 -42.83 -2.63 -0.03
N GLY A 272 -42.80 -3.37 -1.14
CA GLY A 272 -42.23 -2.92 -2.42
C GLY A 272 -40.73 -2.57 -2.38
N GLY A 273 -40.02 -2.91 -1.31
CA GLY A 273 -38.58 -2.78 -1.20
C GLY A 273 -37.88 -3.91 -1.95
N SER A 274 -36.81 -3.63 -2.68
CA SER A 274 -35.93 -4.67 -3.20
C SER A 274 -35.51 -5.60 -2.05
N PRO A 275 -35.50 -6.93 -2.23
CA PRO A 275 -35.19 -7.86 -1.14
C PRO A 275 -33.76 -7.58 -0.67
N ILE A 276 -33.63 -7.01 0.52
CA ILE A 276 -32.35 -6.91 1.20
C ILE A 276 -32.05 -8.34 1.63
N LYS A 277 -31.18 -9.02 0.88
CA LYS A 277 -30.72 -10.36 1.23
C LYS A 277 -30.06 -10.28 2.62
N LYS A 278 -30.80 -10.63 3.67
CA LYS A 278 -30.30 -10.67 5.04
C LYS A 278 -29.18 -11.71 5.07
N THR A 279 -27.98 -11.30 5.49
CA THR A 279 -26.86 -12.23 5.70
C THR A 279 -27.18 -13.09 6.91
N SER A 280 -27.04 -14.41 6.77
CA SER A 280 -27.36 -15.32 7.86
C SER A 280 -26.47 -15.07 9.07
N ARG A 281 -26.96 -15.39 10.27
CA ARG A 281 -26.14 -15.32 11.50
C ARG A 281 -24.88 -16.18 11.37
N ALA A 282 -24.99 -17.35 10.71
CA ALA A 282 -23.89 -18.26 10.44
C ALA A 282 -22.84 -17.65 9.49
N GLU A 283 -23.25 -16.97 8.42
CA GLU A 283 -22.36 -16.23 7.51
C GLU A 283 -21.61 -15.12 8.24
N SER A 284 -22.31 -14.35 9.08
CA SER A 284 -21.71 -13.28 9.88
C SER A 284 -20.64 -13.80 10.85
N ILE A 285 -20.95 -14.88 11.60
CA ILE A 285 -19.99 -15.51 12.51
C ILE A 285 -18.77 -16.03 11.75
N SER A 286 -18.97 -16.71 10.62
CA SER A 286 -17.86 -17.20 9.79
C SER A 286 -16.96 -16.06 9.30
N TRP A 287 -17.56 -14.96 8.81
CA TRP A 287 -16.82 -13.79 8.35
C TRP A 287 -15.97 -13.16 9.46
N HIS A 288 -16.56 -12.98 10.65
CA HIS A 288 -15.85 -12.46 11.82
C HIS A 288 -14.73 -13.39 12.28
N ALA A 289 -14.96 -14.70 12.35
CA ALA A 289 -13.96 -15.69 12.75
C ALA A 289 -12.71 -15.63 11.85
N HIS A 290 -12.89 -15.55 10.53
CA HIS A 290 -11.76 -15.44 9.59
C HIS A 290 -11.03 -14.09 9.71
N ASN A 291 -11.71 -12.99 10.03
CA ASN A 291 -11.06 -11.71 10.29
C ASN A 291 -10.30 -11.69 11.61
N VAL A 292 -10.82 -12.34 12.65
CA VAL A 292 -10.09 -12.57 13.92
C VAL A 292 -8.86 -13.42 13.68
N LEU A 293 -8.95 -14.46 12.85
CA LEU A 293 -7.80 -15.26 12.44
C LEU A 293 -6.73 -14.40 11.75
N LEU A 294 -7.10 -13.55 10.79
CA LEU A 294 -6.16 -12.63 10.13
C LEU A 294 -5.51 -11.67 11.14
N ALA A 295 -6.27 -11.11 12.08
CA ALA A 295 -5.73 -10.25 13.12
C ALA A 295 -4.73 -11.00 14.02
N ALA A 296 -5.07 -12.23 14.45
CA ALA A 296 -4.20 -13.08 15.25
C ALA A 296 -2.92 -13.45 14.51
N LEU A 297 -3.02 -13.85 13.23
CA LEU A 297 -1.86 -14.14 12.39
C LEU A 297 -0.98 -12.91 12.20
N GLY A 298 -1.57 -11.73 11.96
CA GLY A 298 -0.82 -10.48 11.87
C GLY A 298 -0.03 -10.17 13.14
N LEU A 299 -0.63 -10.39 14.32
CA LEU A 299 0.04 -10.22 15.62
C LEU A 299 1.16 -11.25 15.85
N VAL A 300 0.88 -12.53 15.60
CA VAL A 300 1.88 -13.60 15.76
C VAL A 300 3.08 -13.38 14.85
N THR A 301 2.84 -12.98 13.60
CA THR A 301 3.90 -12.78 12.59
C THR A 301 4.64 -11.45 12.71
N ILE A 302 4.21 -10.51 13.56
CA ILE A 302 5.09 -9.39 13.94
C ILE A 302 5.90 -9.75 15.19
N TRP A 303 5.29 -10.43 16.16
CA TRP A 303 5.96 -10.83 17.39
C TRP A 303 7.07 -11.84 17.18
N TRP A 304 6.95 -12.72 16.18
CA TRP A 304 7.99 -13.71 15.94
C TRP A 304 9.35 -13.10 15.54
N ASN A 305 9.40 -11.83 15.12
CA ASN A 305 10.68 -11.17 14.82
C ASN A 305 11.47 -10.97 16.11
N ILE A 306 10.76 -10.78 17.23
CA ILE A 306 11.32 -10.70 18.57
C ILE A 306 11.60 -12.11 19.13
N TRP A 307 10.65 -13.03 19.00
CA TRP A 307 10.82 -14.39 19.55
C TRP A 307 11.92 -15.19 18.87
N LEU A 308 12.17 -14.93 17.60
CA LEU A 308 13.22 -15.61 16.86
C LEU A 308 14.57 -14.89 17.05
N SER A 309 14.58 -13.58 17.27
CA SER A 309 15.80 -12.77 17.41
C SER A 309 16.83 -13.44 18.35
N PRO A 310 18.10 -13.58 17.94
CA PRO A 310 19.14 -14.17 18.79
C PRO A 310 19.29 -13.45 20.14
N THR A 311 19.21 -12.12 20.11
CA THR A 311 19.31 -11.23 21.27
C THR A 311 17.97 -11.06 21.99
N HIS A 312 16.89 -11.60 21.42
CA HIS A 312 15.51 -11.36 21.86
C HIS A 312 15.19 -9.86 22.04
N GLY A 313 15.88 -8.99 21.30
CA GLY A 313 15.73 -7.55 21.38
C GLY A 313 16.52 -6.85 22.48
N HIS A 314 17.51 -7.50 23.10
CA HIS A 314 18.36 -6.91 24.14
C HIS A 314 19.79 -6.66 23.66
N CYS A 315 20.29 -5.43 23.82
CA CYS A 315 21.72 -5.15 23.67
C CYS A 315 22.44 -5.28 25.02
N GLU A 316 23.63 -5.87 25.01
CA GLU A 316 24.50 -5.87 26.19
C GLU A 316 24.93 -4.43 26.50
N ILE A 317 24.69 -4.01 27.75
CA ILE A 317 25.23 -2.76 28.28
C ILE A 317 26.71 -3.02 28.53
N GLN A 318 27.59 -2.41 27.74
CA GLN A 318 29.03 -2.48 28.04
C GLN A 318 29.29 -1.67 29.31
N ASP A 319 29.54 -2.35 30.43
CA ASP A 319 29.96 -1.71 31.68
C ASP A 319 31.25 -0.92 31.44
N HIS A 320 31.27 0.35 31.87
CA HIS A 320 32.44 1.23 31.78
C HIS A 320 33.69 0.71 32.53
N ALA A 321 33.57 -0.37 33.30
CA ALA A 321 34.66 -1.00 34.06
C ALA A 321 35.53 -1.97 33.23
N THR A 322 35.08 -2.42 32.06
CA THR A 322 35.77 -3.47 31.26
C THR A 322 36.63 -2.90 30.13
N ILE A 323 36.86 -1.58 30.12
CA ILE A 323 37.63 -0.89 29.06
C ILE A 323 39.13 -1.25 29.06
N HIS A 324 39.64 -1.97 30.08
CA HIS A 324 41.07 -2.28 30.21
C HIS A 324 41.47 -3.77 30.22
N SER A 325 40.59 -4.72 29.89
CA SER A 325 40.98 -6.14 29.95
C SER A 325 40.31 -7.05 28.92
N SER A 326 40.16 -6.59 27.68
CA SER A 326 39.69 -7.45 26.59
C SER A 326 40.51 -7.26 25.31
N ASP A 327 41.83 -7.17 25.46
CA ASP A 327 42.76 -7.64 24.44
C ASP A 327 43.07 -9.13 24.72
N ASN A 328 42.96 -9.98 23.70
CA ASN A 328 43.40 -11.39 23.65
C ASN A 328 42.48 -12.52 24.13
N ASN A 329 41.22 -12.57 23.68
CA ASN A 329 40.61 -13.88 23.40
C ASN A 329 39.65 -13.82 22.21
N GLY A 330 40.19 -14.12 21.03
CA GLY A 330 39.45 -14.25 19.78
C GLY A 330 38.57 -15.49 19.74
N GLY A 331 37.36 -15.37 20.29
CA GLY A 331 36.17 -16.05 19.75
C GLY A 331 35.43 -15.08 18.83
N PRO A 332 34.68 -15.55 17.82
CA PRO A 332 33.91 -14.65 16.97
C PRO A 332 32.91 -13.90 17.86
N SER A 333 33.09 -12.59 17.99
CA SER A 333 32.03 -11.74 18.53
C SER A 333 30.86 -11.84 17.57
N ASP A 334 29.75 -12.39 18.05
CA ASP A 334 28.48 -12.45 17.35
C ASP A 334 27.97 -11.00 17.14
N GLY A 335 28.50 -10.35 16.09
CA GLY A 335 27.92 -9.15 15.51
C GLY A 335 26.54 -9.45 14.90
N PRO A 336 25.82 -8.41 14.43
CA PRO A 336 24.35 -8.31 14.40
C PRO A 336 23.66 -9.53 13.80
N ALA A 337 22.37 -9.75 14.12
CA ALA A 337 21.51 -10.89 13.74
C ALA A 337 21.62 -11.35 12.26
N VAL A 338 22.77 -11.94 11.92
CA VAL A 338 23.15 -12.49 10.63
C VAL A 338 23.21 -13.98 10.89
N SER A 339 22.16 -14.67 10.49
CA SER A 339 22.05 -16.11 10.73
C SER A 339 23.26 -16.84 10.14
N HIS A 340 23.94 -17.66 10.95
CA HIS A 340 24.95 -18.61 10.47
C HIS A 340 24.35 -19.67 9.52
N ASN A 341 23.02 -19.82 9.52
CA ASN A 341 22.30 -20.64 8.55
C ASN A 341 21.73 -19.73 7.43
N PRO A 342 22.38 -19.64 6.26
CA PRO A 342 21.93 -18.74 5.20
C PRO A 342 20.54 -19.07 4.68
N TRP A 343 20.06 -20.30 4.86
CA TRP A 343 18.68 -20.67 4.52
C TRP A 343 17.69 -20.03 5.49
N PHE A 344 17.89 -20.20 6.79
CA PHE A 344 16.99 -19.64 7.80
C PHE A 344 17.08 -18.10 7.85
N GLY A 345 18.29 -17.57 7.67
CA GLY A 345 18.58 -16.15 7.48
C GLY A 345 17.77 -15.55 6.35
N LEU A 346 17.75 -16.16 5.16
CA LEU A 346 17.01 -15.63 4.02
C LEU A 346 15.52 -15.37 4.32
N TRP A 347 14.90 -16.22 5.15
CA TRP A 347 13.47 -16.16 5.43
C TRP A 347 13.12 -15.22 6.57
N PHE A 348 13.93 -15.14 7.63
CA PHE A 348 13.59 -14.45 8.87
C PHE A 348 14.55 -13.31 9.28
N TRP A 349 15.79 -13.28 8.77
CA TRP A 349 16.80 -12.26 9.13
C TRP A 349 17.44 -11.52 7.96
N THR A 350 18.13 -10.44 8.29
CA THR A 350 19.08 -9.85 7.35
C THR A 350 20.23 -10.82 7.11
N THR A 351 20.53 -11.09 5.85
CA THR A 351 21.64 -11.96 5.44
C THR A 351 22.50 -11.22 4.44
N ILE A 352 23.73 -10.91 4.82
CA ILE A 352 24.70 -10.23 3.96
C ILE A 352 25.92 -11.14 3.84
N THR A 353 26.09 -11.73 2.67
CA THR A 353 27.24 -12.55 2.28
C THR A 353 27.81 -12.00 0.96
N PRO A 354 29.02 -12.40 0.53
CA PRO A 354 29.59 -11.90 -0.73
C PRO A 354 28.72 -12.12 -1.97
N ARG A 355 27.80 -13.09 -1.92
CA ARG A 355 26.99 -13.54 -3.06
C ARG A 355 25.48 -13.32 -2.87
N VAL A 356 25.02 -13.21 -1.63
CA VAL A 356 23.61 -13.01 -1.26
C VAL A 356 23.50 -11.79 -0.36
N MET A 357 22.68 -10.82 -0.75
CA MET A 357 22.27 -9.70 0.06
C MET A 357 20.75 -9.75 0.22
N SER A 358 20.27 -9.99 1.43
CA SER A 358 18.85 -10.01 1.77
C SER A 358 18.61 -9.15 3.00
N VAL A 359 18.11 -7.94 2.79
CA VAL A 359 17.80 -7.00 3.89
C VAL A 359 16.29 -6.96 4.20
N PHE A 360 15.46 -7.63 3.38
CA PHE A 360 14.01 -7.78 3.60
C PHE A 360 13.60 -9.27 3.65
N PRO A 361 13.96 -10.02 4.71
CA PRO A 361 13.54 -11.42 4.87
C PRO A 361 12.01 -11.56 4.76
N PRO A 362 11.45 -12.35 3.82
CA PRO A 362 10.00 -12.36 3.57
C PRO A 362 9.13 -12.59 4.82
N MET A 363 9.51 -13.55 5.66
CA MET A 363 8.70 -13.91 6.83
C MET A 363 8.69 -12.78 7.87
N ALA A 364 9.71 -11.93 7.93
CA ALA A 364 9.71 -10.80 8.85
C ALA A 364 8.71 -9.68 8.45
N TRP A 365 8.26 -9.66 7.19
CA TRP A 365 7.41 -8.61 6.62
C TRP A 365 5.97 -9.06 6.32
N VAL A 366 5.69 -10.37 6.41
CA VAL A 366 4.38 -10.94 6.06
C VAL A 366 3.22 -10.36 6.89
N SER A 367 3.47 -9.90 8.11
CA SER A 367 2.47 -9.30 9.01
C SER A 367 1.75 -8.09 8.37
N PHE A 368 2.48 -7.26 7.62
CA PHE A 368 1.93 -6.11 6.90
C PHE A 368 1.00 -6.55 5.75
N ALA A 369 1.36 -7.64 5.05
CA ALA A 369 0.54 -8.18 3.96
C ALA A 369 -0.76 -8.80 4.51
N ILE A 370 -0.68 -9.52 5.63
CA ILE A 370 -1.84 -10.09 6.33
C ILE A 370 -2.78 -8.98 6.81
N LEU A 371 -2.24 -7.90 7.40
CA LEU A 371 -3.04 -6.73 7.77
C LEU A 371 -3.68 -6.08 6.54
N GLY A 372 -2.99 -6.09 5.39
CA GLY A 372 -3.53 -5.66 4.10
C GLY A 372 -4.70 -6.52 3.62
N LEU A 373 -4.67 -7.84 3.85
CA LEU A 373 -5.80 -8.72 3.59
C LEU A 373 -6.99 -8.37 4.48
N LEU A 374 -6.76 -8.20 5.78
CA LEU A 374 -7.80 -7.82 6.75
C LEU A 374 -8.46 -6.49 6.35
N TYR A 375 -7.63 -5.46 6.12
CA TYR A 375 -8.08 -4.16 5.63
C TYR A 375 -8.90 -4.31 4.33
N GLY A 376 -8.34 -5.03 3.36
CA GLY A 376 -8.95 -5.21 2.05
C GLY A 376 -10.33 -5.86 2.16
N ARG A 377 -10.49 -6.87 3.04
CA ARG A 377 -11.78 -7.56 3.28
C ARG A 377 -12.81 -6.63 3.92
N ILE A 378 -12.42 -5.79 4.87
CA ILE A 378 -13.31 -4.82 5.52
C ILE A 378 -13.75 -3.73 4.52
N ASP A 379 -12.82 -3.22 3.71
CA ASP A 379 -13.10 -2.16 2.75
C ASP A 379 -14.10 -2.60 1.67
N VAL A 380 -14.00 -3.85 1.20
CA VAL A 380 -14.90 -4.39 0.17
C VAL A 380 -16.23 -4.94 0.72
N MET A 381 -16.41 -5.03 2.04
CA MET A 381 -17.61 -5.61 2.65
C MET A 381 -18.86 -4.83 2.26
N LYS A 382 -18.77 -3.49 2.25
CA LYS A 382 -19.87 -2.59 1.90
C LYS A 382 -19.35 -1.31 1.25
N THR A 383 -20.22 -0.57 0.59
CA THR A 383 -19.86 0.74 0.04
C THR A 383 -19.84 1.79 1.15
N TRP A 384 -18.65 2.12 1.64
CA TRP A 384 -18.48 3.13 2.68
C TRP A 384 -18.56 4.55 2.09
N ASN A 385 -19.32 5.44 2.74
CA ASN A 385 -19.24 6.87 2.50
C ASN A 385 -17.80 7.36 2.74
N ALA A 386 -17.29 8.27 1.91
CA ALA A 386 -15.93 8.82 2.02
C ALA A 386 -15.64 9.36 3.43
N ARG A 387 -16.58 10.06 4.07
CA ARG A 387 -16.39 10.58 5.43
C ARG A 387 -16.24 9.46 6.47
N VAL A 388 -17.09 8.43 6.37
CA VAL A 388 -17.06 7.28 7.28
C VAL A 388 -15.77 6.49 7.09
N SER A 389 -15.40 6.20 5.84
CA SER A 389 -14.15 5.52 5.51
C SER A 389 -12.92 6.31 6.00
N SER A 390 -12.90 7.63 5.81
CA SER A 390 -11.85 8.51 6.35
C SER A 390 -11.79 8.45 7.87
N LEU A 391 -12.93 8.48 8.56
CA LEU A 391 -12.99 8.37 10.01
C LEU A 391 -12.51 6.99 10.50
N CYS A 392 -12.92 5.91 9.83
CA CYS A 392 -12.45 4.56 10.15
C CYS A 392 -10.92 4.44 10.01
N HIS A 393 -10.33 5.00 8.95
CA HIS A 393 -8.88 5.04 8.80
C HIS A 393 -8.21 5.86 9.89
N PHE A 394 -8.78 7.01 10.26
CA PHE A 394 -8.24 7.85 11.33
C PHE A 394 -8.29 7.14 12.68
N VAL A 395 -9.41 6.52 13.03
CA VAL A 395 -9.56 5.74 14.28
C VAL A 395 -8.62 4.54 14.30
N ALA A 396 -8.50 3.81 13.19
CA ALA A 396 -7.53 2.72 13.08
C ALA A 396 -6.09 3.23 13.23
N GLY A 397 -5.75 4.36 12.61
CA GLY A 397 -4.45 5.01 12.79
C GLY A 397 -4.19 5.40 14.24
N LEU A 398 -5.20 5.93 14.95
CA LEU A 398 -5.10 6.28 16.37
C LEU A 398 -4.90 5.04 17.24
N PHE A 399 -5.58 3.93 16.93
CA PHE A 399 -5.37 2.66 17.61
C PHE A 399 -3.92 2.18 17.48
N PHE A 400 -3.37 2.18 16.26
CA PHE A 400 -1.97 1.80 16.03
C PHE A 400 -0.99 2.79 16.67
N PHE A 401 -1.29 4.09 16.65
CA PHE A 401 -0.47 5.10 17.32
C PHE A 401 -0.48 4.90 18.84
N LEU A 402 -1.64 4.60 19.43
CA LEU A 402 -1.74 4.28 20.85
C LEU A 402 -0.93 3.01 21.17
N LEU A 403 -1.02 1.98 20.34
CA LEU A 403 -0.19 0.77 20.49
C LEU A 403 1.30 1.12 20.48
N PHE A 404 1.75 1.97 19.54
CA PHE A 404 3.12 2.47 19.52
C PHE A 404 3.50 3.22 20.80
N VAL A 405 2.66 4.15 21.28
CA VAL A 405 2.90 4.86 22.55
C VAL A 405 3.05 3.86 23.71
N LEU A 406 2.21 2.82 23.74
CA LEU A 406 2.29 1.77 24.75
C LEU A 406 3.59 0.98 24.66
N THR A 407 4.10 0.66 23.47
CA THR A 407 5.42 0.01 23.33
C THR A 407 6.56 0.84 23.92
N ARG A 408 6.44 2.17 23.90
CA ARG A 408 7.43 3.11 24.45
C ARG A 408 7.33 3.21 25.97
N VAL A 409 6.12 3.39 26.50
CA VAL A 409 5.91 3.62 27.94
C VAL A 409 6.03 2.33 28.75
N ALA A 410 5.57 1.20 28.20
CA ALA A 410 5.51 -0.08 28.91
C ALA A 410 6.62 -1.09 28.51
N HIS A 411 7.61 -0.68 27.71
CA HIS A 411 8.77 -1.50 27.33
C HIS A 411 8.41 -2.88 26.78
N PHE A 412 7.46 -2.97 25.86
CA PHE A 412 7.15 -4.23 25.19
C PHE A 412 7.18 -4.05 23.67
N GLY A 413 7.50 -5.14 22.96
CA GLY A 413 7.40 -5.16 21.51
C GLY A 413 8.53 -4.41 20.80
N ASN A 414 9.66 -4.20 21.48
CA ASN A 414 10.83 -3.51 20.96
C ASN A 414 11.99 -4.50 20.76
N LEU A 415 12.74 -4.34 19.67
CA LEU A 415 14.02 -5.03 19.44
C LEU A 415 15.23 -4.20 19.89
N SER A 416 14.99 -3.12 20.63
CA SER A 416 16.00 -2.11 20.98
C SER A 416 16.21 -1.97 22.48
N GLU A 417 15.86 -2.99 23.27
CA GLU A 417 15.96 -2.90 24.72
C GLU A 417 17.43 -2.82 25.16
N GLY A 418 17.81 -1.76 25.88
CA GLY A 418 19.22 -1.50 26.23
C GLY A 418 20.12 -1.06 25.07
N CYS A 419 19.59 -0.90 23.86
CA CYS A 419 20.39 -0.52 22.68
C CYS A 419 20.61 0.98 22.55
N LEU A 420 19.77 1.83 23.16
CA LEU A 420 19.95 3.28 23.10
C LEU A 420 20.99 3.73 24.14
N GLN A 421 22.19 4.06 23.67
CA GLN A 421 23.37 4.41 24.48
C GLN A 421 23.95 5.77 24.08
N THR A 422 23.08 6.72 23.72
CA THR A 422 23.51 8.08 23.38
C THR A 422 23.88 8.89 24.63
N PRO A 423 24.59 10.03 24.53
CA PRO A 423 24.97 10.83 25.70
C PRO A 423 23.79 11.12 26.65
N ALA A 424 22.60 11.41 26.10
CA ALA A 424 21.41 11.65 26.91
C ALA A 424 20.94 10.43 27.73
N HIS A 425 21.21 9.21 27.25
CA HIS A 425 20.89 7.97 27.97
C HIS A 425 21.96 7.67 29.04
N VAL A 426 23.23 7.95 28.73
CA VAL A 426 24.33 7.82 29.70
C VAL A 426 24.14 8.78 30.87
N ASP A 427 23.64 9.99 30.61
CA ASP A 427 23.32 10.99 31.65
C ASP A 427 22.07 10.62 32.48
N HIS A 428 21.24 9.69 32.00
CA HIS A 428 19.96 9.31 32.59
C HIS A 428 19.72 7.78 32.60
N PRO A 429 20.61 6.99 33.22
CA PRO A 429 20.59 5.52 33.12
C PRO A 429 19.34 4.89 33.75
N ASP A 430 18.77 5.51 34.78
CA ASP A 430 17.59 5.00 35.49
C ASP A 430 16.26 5.38 34.82
N ARG A 431 16.29 6.17 33.74
CA ARG A 431 15.07 6.58 33.03
C ARG A 431 14.70 5.55 31.97
N ASN A 432 13.39 5.45 31.69
CA ASN A 432 12.92 4.77 30.49
C ASN A 432 13.64 5.34 29.25
N GLN A 433 14.47 4.53 28.60
CA GLN A 433 15.30 4.92 27.45
C GLN A 433 14.50 5.60 26.34
N TYR A 434 13.27 5.14 26.07
CA TYR A 434 12.43 5.70 25.01
C TYR A 434 11.85 7.08 25.36
N LEU A 435 11.92 7.49 26.64
CA LEU A 435 11.39 8.76 27.13
C LEU A 435 12.49 9.79 27.43
N VAL A 436 13.76 9.44 27.21
CA VAL A 436 14.91 10.32 27.45
C VAL A 436 14.91 11.52 26.48
N SER A 437 14.51 11.31 25.22
CA SER A 437 14.47 12.35 24.20
C SER A 437 13.37 12.10 23.16
N VAL A 438 13.05 13.12 22.35
CA VAL A 438 12.10 12.97 21.23
C VAL A 438 12.63 11.97 20.20
N GLN A 439 13.93 11.97 19.93
CA GLN A 439 14.58 11.00 19.05
C GLN A 439 14.43 9.58 19.63
N SER A 440 14.68 9.38 20.93
CA SER A 440 14.49 8.07 21.56
C SER A 440 13.04 7.59 21.47
N PHE A 441 12.07 8.49 21.61
CA PHE A 441 10.65 8.15 21.54
C PHE A 441 10.25 7.65 20.15
N PHE A 442 10.77 8.26 19.09
CA PHE A 442 10.45 7.89 17.71
C PHE A 442 11.42 6.87 17.09
N TYR A 443 12.45 6.44 17.81
CA TYR A 443 13.34 5.38 17.36
C TYR A 443 12.56 4.06 17.18
N ILE A 444 12.71 3.40 16.04
CA ILE A 444 12.03 2.14 15.69
C ILE A 444 12.99 1.22 14.94
N MET A 445 12.97 -0.08 15.23
CA MET A 445 13.83 -1.07 14.57
C MET A 445 13.20 -1.56 13.26
N LYS A 446 13.96 -1.49 12.16
CA LYS A 446 13.49 -1.89 10.82
C LYS A 446 13.98 -3.27 10.40
N TYR A 447 15.15 -3.69 10.89
CA TYR A 447 15.86 -4.86 10.41
C TYR A 447 16.13 -5.88 11.54
N PRO A 448 15.19 -6.81 11.81
CA PRO A 448 13.82 -6.92 11.27
C PRO A 448 12.83 -5.92 11.94
N PRO A 449 11.61 -5.74 11.39
CA PRO A 449 10.64 -4.82 11.96
C PRO A 449 10.09 -5.37 13.29
N ASP A 450 10.17 -4.57 14.35
CA ASP A 450 9.55 -4.90 15.64
C ASP A 450 8.08 -4.41 15.72
N VAL A 451 7.41 -4.70 16.85
CA VAL A 451 5.99 -4.33 17.03
C VAL A 451 5.83 -2.81 17.03
N ALA A 452 6.82 -2.08 17.55
CA ALA A 452 6.77 -0.64 17.56
C ALA A 452 6.91 -0.02 16.16
N PHE A 453 7.82 -0.54 15.34
CA PHE A 453 7.96 -0.20 13.93
C PHE A 453 6.66 -0.50 13.18
N TRP A 454 6.10 -1.70 13.37
CA TRP A 454 4.81 -2.08 12.80
C TRP A 454 3.71 -1.11 13.20
N ALA A 455 3.58 -0.79 14.48
CA ALA A 455 2.55 0.09 14.99
C ALA A 455 2.68 1.53 14.48
N PHE A 456 3.88 2.12 14.56
CA PHE A 456 4.13 3.49 14.14
C PHE A 456 3.90 3.69 12.64
N THR A 457 4.48 2.80 11.83
CA THR A 457 4.41 2.91 10.37
C THR A 457 3.01 2.59 9.85
N MET A 458 2.27 1.69 10.52
CA MET A 458 0.87 1.44 10.21
C MET A 458 -0.02 2.62 10.57
N ALA A 459 0.20 3.26 11.71
CA ALA A 459 -0.49 4.48 12.08
C ALA A 459 -0.31 5.56 11.00
N GLY A 460 0.94 5.81 10.58
CA GLY A 460 1.25 6.78 9.52
C GLY A 460 0.56 6.48 8.20
N ASN A 461 0.62 5.23 7.73
CA ASN A 461 -0.05 4.82 6.48
C ASN A 461 -1.58 4.95 6.56
N LEU A 462 -2.19 4.60 7.69
CA LEU A 462 -3.64 4.73 7.90
C LEU A 462 -4.07 6.20 8.00
N PHE A 463 -3.28 7.06 8.65
CA PHE A 463 -3.53 8.50 8.63
C PHE A 463 -3.44 9.09 7.22
N LEU A 464 -2.45 8.68 6.42
CA LEU A 464 -2.37 9.09 5.02
C LEU A 464 -3.58 8.60 4.21
N LEU A 465 -4.07 7.38 4.43
CA LEU A 465 -5.30 6.89 3.82
C LEU A 465 -6.53 7.69 4.27
N ALA A 466 -6.59 8.10 5.54
CA ALA A 466 -7.64 8.98 6.04
C ALA A 466 -7.61 10.31 5.29
N ILE A 467 -6.45 10.94 5.19
CA ILE A 467 -6.26 12.21 4.47
C ILE A 467 -6.68 12.06 3.01
N PHE A 468 -6.13 11.10 2.26
CA PHE A 468 -6.46 10.92 0.84
C PHE A 468 -7.93 10.57 0.60
N ARG A 469 -8.57 9.87 1.54
CA ARG A 469 -10.01 9.57 1.46
C ARG A 469 -10.87 10.80 1.75
N GLY A 470 -10.43 11.69 2.64
CA GLY A 470 -11.10 12.94 2.99
C GLY A 470 -11.04 14.01 1.89
N ILE A 471 -10.03 13.95 1.00
CA ILE A 471 -9.89 14.90 -0.11
C ILE A 471 -10.99 14.66 -1.16
N PRO A 472 -11.76 15.71 -1.55
CA PRO A 472 -12.76 15.57 -2.61
C PRO A 472 -12.14 15.07 -3.92
N THR A 473 -12.84 14.18 -4.62
CA THR A 473 -12.34 13.56 -5.86
C THR A 473 -11.89 14.58 -6.92
N ARG A 474 -12.57 15.73 -7.00
CA ARG A 474 -12.20 16.85 -7.90
C ARG A 474 -10.82 17.41 -7.60
N VAL A 475 -10.43 17.49 -6.32
CA VAL A 475 -9.11 17.97 -5.90
C VAL A 475 -8.08 16.85 -6.04
N ALA A 476 -8.41 15.65 -5.54
CA ALA A 476 -7.53 14.48 -5.60
C ALA A 476 -7.09 14.15 -7.03
N SER A 477 -7.97 14.33 -8.02
CA SER A 477 -7.66 14.14 -9.44
C SER A 477 -6.58 15.07 -10.01
N ARG A 478 -6.25 16.18 -9.31
CA ARG A 478 -5.20 17.12 -9.72
C ARG A 478 -3.80 16.69 -9.30
N PHE A 479 -3.66 15.73 -8.39
CA PHE A 479 -2.37 15.19 -7.98
C PHE A 479 -1.81 14.21 -9.01
N THR A 480 -1.64 14.71 -10.24
CA THR A 480 -1.27 13.90 -11.41
C THR A 480 0.08 13.20 -11.23
N ILE A 481 1.05 13.87 -10.61
CA ILE A 481 2.34 13.28 -10.24
C ILE A 481 2.13 12.03 -9.37
N LEU A 482 1.45 12.17 -8.22
CA LEU A 482 1.19 11.05 -7.31
C LEU A 482 0.40 9.92 -8.01
N ILE A 483 -0.61 10.28 -8.80
CA ILE A 483 -1.42 9.30 -9.52
C ILE A 483 -0.57 8.52 -10.54
N ASP A 484 0.30 9.20 -11.28
CA ASP A 484 1.14 8.57 -12.30
C ASP A 484 2.16 7.61 -11.64
N PHE A 485 2.88 8.07 -10.59
CA PHE A 485 3.77 7.21 -9.81
C PHE A 485 3.04 6.03 -9.14
N GLY A 486 1.84 6.25 -8.61
CA GLY A 486 1.06 5.20 -7.97
C GLY A 486 0.52 4.14 -8.93
N ARG A 487 0.19 4.50 -10.18
CA ARG A 487 -0.35 3.56 -11.18
C ARG A 487 0.71 2.69 -11.86
N ALA A 488 1.94 3.20 -11.90
CA ALA A 488 3.11 2.59 -12.52
C ALA A 488 4.22 2.32 -11.49
N ALA A 489 3.82 2.01 -10.26
CA ALA A 489 4.72 1.91 -9.12
C ALA A 489 5.80 0.83 -9.27
N LEU A 490 5.47 -0.34 -9.82
CA LEU A 490 6.46 -1.42 -9.99
C LEU A 490 7.43 -1.10 -11.14
N PHE A 491 6.93 -0.52 -12.24
CA PHE A 491 7.79 0.02 -13.29
C PHE A 491 8.76 1.07 -12.75
N PHE A 492 8.24 2.05 -11.99
CA PHE A 492 9.08 3.07 -11.37
C PHE A 492 10.10 2.45 -10.42
N TYR A 493 9.70 1.49 -9.58
CA TYR A 493 10.59 0.79 -8.65
C TYR A 493 11.79 0.12 -9.34
N ILE A 494 11.62 -0.39 -10.56
CA ILE A 494 12.74 -1.01 -11.28
C ILE A 494 13.65 0.08 -11.86
N VAL A 495 13.05 1.09 -12.52
CA VAL A 495 13.81 2.12 -13.24
C VAL A 495 14.50 3.10 -12.29
N HIS A 496 13.90 3.42 -11.14
CA HIS A 496 14.45 4.42 -10.22
C HIS A 496 15.74 3.94 -9.57
N MET A 497 15.91 2.64 -9.32
CA MET A 497 17.16 2.12 -8.76
C MET A 497 18.35 2.48 -9.66
N PHE A 498 18.24 2.22 -10.96
CA PHE A 498 19.31 2.58 -11.91
C PHE A 498 19.45 4.10 -12.05
N PHE A 499 18.33 4.81 -12.16
CA PHE A 499 18.36 6.26 -12.38
C PHE A 499 18.90 7.02 -11.17
N VAL A 500 18.40 6.77 -9.96
CA VAL A 500 18.79 7.48 -8.73
C VAL A 500 20.25 7.24 -8.39
N PHE A 501 20.75 6.00 -8.49
CA PHE A 501 22.16 5.74 -8.20
C PHE A 501 23.09 6.31 -9.27
N GLY A 502 22.74 6.22 -10.56
CA GLY A 502 23.51 6.85 -11.63
C GLY A 502 23.51 8.39 -11.55
N PHE A 503 22.35 8.97 -11.28
CA PHE A 503 22.19 10.42 -11.12
C PHE A 503 22.90 10.95 -9.87
N GLY A 504 22.81 10.21 -8.76
CA GLY A 504 23.53 10.52 -7.53
C GLY A 504 25.05 10.45 -7.73
N ALA A 505 25.56 9.41 -8.40
CA ALA A 505 26.98 9.32 -8.74
C ALA A 505 27.45 10.50 -9.61
N PHE A 506 26.64 10.92 -10.60
CA PHE A 506 26.93 12.11 -11.39
C PHE A 506 27.03 13.37 -10.52
N TRP A 507 26.08 13.60 -9.61
CA TRP A 507 26.13 14.79 -8.76
C TRP A 507 27.27 14.77 -7.75
N VAL A 508 27.58 13.63 -7.14
CA VAL A 508 28.74 13.53 -6.25
C VAL A 508 30.03 13.77 -7.04
N TYR A 509 30.16 13.27 -8.27
CA TYR A 509 31.31 13.59 -9.11
C TYR A 509 31.44 15.09 -9.40
N MET A 510 30.32 15.78 -9.64
CA MET A 510 30.32 17.20 -10.02
C MET A 510 30.57 18.16 -8.85
N VAL A 511 29.99 17.90 -7.68
CA VAL A 511 29.96 18.84 -6.54
C VAL A 511 30.20 18.18 -5.19
N GLY A 512 30.46 16.88 -5.15
CA GLY A 512 30.72 16.16 -3.91
C GLY A 512 32.08 16.51 -3.32
N TYR A 513 32.21 16.24 -2.03
CA TYR A 513 33.44 16.41 -1.28
C TYR A 513 33.64 15.21 -0.34
N ASP A 514 34.86 15.03 0.13
CA ASP A 514 35.18 13.98 1.10
C ASP A 514 34.44 14.22 2.42
N THR A 515 33.48 13.35 2.72
CA THR A 515 32.70 13.42 3.97
C THR A 515 33.35 12.65 5.12
N GLY A 516 34.45 11.92 4.84
CA GLY A 516 35.06 10.95 5.75
C GLY A 516 34.19 9.73 6.04
N ARG A 517 33.00 9.60 5.43
CA ARG A 517 32.07 8.48 5.64
C ARG A 517 32.16 7.45 4.50
N PRO A 518 32.56 6.21 4.80
CA PRO A 518 32.63 5.15 3.80
C PRO A 518 31.27 4.88 3.13
N ARG A 519 31.26 4.69 1.81
CA ARG A 519 30.05 4.25 1.11
C ARG A 519 29.77 2.76 1.39
N PRO A 520 28.49 2.37 1.55
CA PRO A 520 28.13 0.97 1.82
C PRO A 520 28.62 -0.05 0.78
N MET A 521 28.65 0.33 -0.50
CA MET A 521 29.02 -0.57 -1.61
C MET A 521 30.50 -0.43 -2.03
N ASN A 522 31.18 0.62 -1.58
CA ASN A 522 32.59 0.85 -1.88
C ASN A 522 33.23 1.65 -0.72
N PRO A 523 33.68 0.97 0.35
CA PRO A 523 34.18 1.62 1.56
C PRO A 523 35.39 2.54 1.33
N ASP A 524 36.16 2.31 0.27
CA ASP A 524 37.34 3.11 -0.08
C ASP A 524 36.98 4.51 -0.61
N VAL A 525 35.70 4.76 -0.89
CA VAL A 525 35.20 6.05 -1.39
C VAL A 525 34.33 6.70 -0.32
N THR A 526 34.70 7.92 0.04
CA THR A 526 34.06 8.71 1.10
C THR A 526 33.36 9.98 0.60
N ASP A 527 33.40 10.24 -0.72
CA ASP A 527 32.77 11.41 -1.32
C ASP A 527 31.25 11.40 -1.14
N GLY A 528 30.66 12.56 -0.85
CA GLY A 528 29.23 12.73 -0.68
C GLY A 528 28.74 14.18 -0.76
N ILE A 529 27.45 14.37 -0.54
CA ILE A 529 26.79 15.68 -0.47
C ILE A 529 25.93 15.74 0.79
N GLU A 530 26.32 16.53 1.79
CA GLU A 530 25.59 16.61 3.07
C GLU A 530 24.61 17.78 3.15
N ASN A 531 24.72 18.77 2.24
CA ASN A 531 23.86 19.95 2.27
C ASN A 531 22.38 19.58 2.03
N PRO A 532 21.46 19.83 2.98
CA PRO A 532 20.06 19.41 2.87
C PRO A 532 19.32 20.02 1.66
N PHE A 533 19.64 21.26 1.28
CA PHE A 533 18.99 21.92 0.15
C PHE A 533 19.48 21.36 -1.18
N ALA A 534 20.77 21.07 -1.30
CA ALA A 534 21.32 20.37 -2.47
C ALA A 534 20.69 18.98 -2.60
N PHE A 535 20.62 18.22 -1.51
CA PHE A 535 19.95 16.92 -1.45
C PHE A 535 18.49 17.00 -1.96
N LEU A 536 17.68 17.91 -1.40
CA LEU A 536 16.28 18.06 -1.79
C LEU A 536 16.13 18.52 -3.24
N GLY A 537 16.99 19.43 -3.70
CA GLY A 537 17.01 19.92 -5.08
C GLY A 537 17.33 18.82 -6.08
N ILE A 538 18.35 18.01 -5.81
CA ILE A 538 18.75 16.86 -6.63
C ILE A 538 17.63 15.81 -6.67
N TRP A 539 17.06 15.46 -5.51
CA TRP A 539 15.92 14.54 -5.46
C TRP A 539 14.71 15.05 -6.25
N ALA A 540 14.33 16.32 -6.07
CA ALA A 540 13.19 16.91 -6.76
C ALA A 540 13.40 16.93 -8.28
N LEU A 541 14.60 17.28 -8.72
CA LEU A 541 14.98 17.24 -10.13
C LEU A 541 14.89 15.81 -10.69
N ALA A 542 15.39 14.81 -9.95
CA ALA A 542 15.27 13.40 -10.34
C ALA A 542 13.80 12.99 -10.52
N MET A 543 12.92 13.35 -9.59
CA MET A 543 11.48 13.02 -9.69
C MET A 543 10.81 13.71 -10.88
N LEU A 544 11.15 14.97 -11.15
CA LEU A 544 10.64 15.70 -12.31
C LEU A 544 11.10 15.08 -13.64
N MET A 545 12.35 14.61 -13.72
CA MET A 545 12.89 13.94 -14.91
C MET A 545 12.26 12.56 -15.14
N MET A 546 11.99 11.82 -14.06
CA MET A 546 11.37 10.49 -14.16
C MET A 546 9.87 10.53 -14.43
N TRP A 547 9.16 11.57 -13.99
CA TRP A 547 7.71 11.69 -14.15
C TRP A 547 7.20 11.50 -15.59
N PRO A 548 7.75 12.14 -16.65
CA PRO A 548 7.29 11.91 -18.03
C PRO A 548 7.45 10.44 -18.47
N VAL A 549 8.51 9.75 -18.01
CA VAL A 549 8.76 8.34 -18.33
C VAL A 549 7.70 7.44 -17.68
N VAL A 550 7.42 7.68 -16.40
CA VAL A 550 6.37 6.96 -15.65
C VAL A 550 4.99 7.20 -16.25
N ARG A 551 4.69 8.44 -16.64
CA ARG A 551 3.44 8.82 -17.30
C ARG A 551 3.29 8.16 -18.67
N TRP A 552 4.35 8.11 -19.46
CA TRP A 552 4.37 7.40 -20.74
C TRP A 552 4.06 5.91 -20.54
N TYR A 553 4.72 5.28 -19.59
CA TYR A 553 4.49 3.87 -19.29
C TYR A 553 3.06 3.62 -18.80
N GLY A 554 2.50 4.49 -17.95
CA GLY A 554 1.11 4.43 -17.51
C GLY A 554 0.10 4.45 -18.68
N ARG A 555 0.35 5.27 -19.71
CA ARG A 555 -0.45 5.30 -20.94
C ARG A 555 -0.29 4.02 -21.76
N PHE A 556 0.94 3.54 -21.93
CA PHE A 556 1.21 2.27 -22.60
C PHE A 556 0.49 1.09 -21.91
N LYS A 557 0.60 0.99 -20.59
CA LYS A 557 -0.06 -0.04 -19.77
C LYS A 557 -1.57 -0.06 -19.94
N ALA A 558 -2.20 1.11 -20.10
CA ALA A 558 -3.64 1.22 -20.32
C ALA A 558 -4.11 0.58 -21.65
N THR A 559 -3.23 0.49 -22.66
CA THR A 559 -3.55 -0.15 -23.95
C THR A 559 -3.53 -1.68 -23.92
N LYS A 560 -2.99 -2.29 -22.85
CA LYS A 560 -2.77 -3.74 -22.78
C LYS A 560 -4.01 -4.47 -22.26
N THR A 561 -4.18 -5.75 -22.61
CA THR A 561 -5.26 -6.60 -22.09
C THR A 561 -5.11 -6.88 -20.60
N ALA A 562 -6.20 -7.26 -19.93
CA ALA A 562 -6.21 -7.52 -18.47
C ALA A 562 -5.25 -8.61 -18.01
N ASP A 563 -4.90 -9.54 -18.90
CA ASP A 563 -4.02 -10.69 -18.63
C ASP A 563 -2.58 -10.45 -19.09
N SER A 564 -2.28 -9.28 -19.67
CA SER A 564 -0.93 -8.93 -20.12
C SER A 564 0.04 -8.79 -18.94
N LEU A 565 1.25 -9.34 -19.10
CA LEU A 565 2.35 -9.16 -18.14
C LEU A 565 2.74 -7.68 -17.97
N TRP A 566 2.55 -6.85 -19.00
CA TRP A 566 2.75 -5.40 -18.91
C TRP A 566 1.77 -4.70 -17.96
N ARG A 567 0.69 -5.37 -17.51
CA ARG A 567 -0.16 -4.83 -16.45
C ARG A 567 0.36 -5.14 -15.04
N LEU A 568 1.39 -5.98 -14.91
CA LEU A 568 2.09 -6.26 -13.65
C LEU A 568 2.90 -5.03 -13.21
N PHE A 569 3.74 -4.52 -14.12
CA PHE A 569 4.67 -3.41 -13.88
C PHE A 569 3.95 -2.05 -13.83
#